data_AF-A0A6L5YTW5-F1
#
_entry.id   AF-A0A6L5YTW5-F1
#
_cell.length_a   1.000
_cell.length_b   1.000
_cell.length_c   1.000
_cell.angle_alpha   90.00
_cell.angle_beta   90.00
_cell.angle_gamma   90.00
#
_symmetry.space_group_name_H-M   'P 1'
#
loop_
_entity.id
_entity.type
_entity.pdbx_description
1 polymer ?
#
loop_
_entity_poly.entity_id
_entity_poly.type
_entity_poly.pdbx_seq_one_letter_code
_entity_poly.pdbx_strand_id
1 'polypeptide(L)'
;MEDGAVLDLCVLGVYTYATIIALLHILKKYPTCTVLLPYITPLQRLHLAGNIPIDHPHRRELIYFLDYPYESLRKTGAENIYFLCGNGDPIRGNLDYLEEGYHFTMENDELTKLICGMEGQTIPVLKSGYIRENDWLFYFGTFGTNVLRIKAFARQYAEQNKDRPGSDYQKLQEMLKLFERQFGSSPYPSILLYHGPVWDSPREYTSLMTGRNFPADRGCLAGISPNGVDCAIKCQHDNDYECMQYHRDKKRNQSRMGIWHLGNISLKEYLPQILLYFEDIIDKTRGLTVPECGSRELWNPQILKQFLGEETIYWITSAENCQDPGQLIEILTKQGYNRLININDAFSYCFSGYLISNDRL
;
A
#
# COMPACT_ATOMS: atom_id res chain seq x y z
N MET A 1 -22.04 -24.81 4.39
CA MET A 1 -21.19 -23.72 3.89
C MET A 1 -21.31 -22.65 4.96
N GLU A 2 -20.41 -22.67 5.94
CA GLU A 2 -20.21 -21.46 6.75
C GLU A 2 -19.76 -20.39 5.76
N ASP A 3 -20.46 -19.26 5.71
CA ASP A 3 -20.05 -18.10 4.93
C ASP A 3 -18.62 -17.76 5.37
N GLY A 4 -17.63 -18.12 4.56
CA GLY A 4 -16.24 -17.82 4.85
C GLY A 4 -16.13 -16.31 5.07
N ALA A 5 -15.52 -15.90 6.17
CA ALA A 5 -15.38 -14.49 6.50
C ALA A 5 -14.71 -13.77 5.32
N VAL A 6 -15.42 -12.83 4.71
CA VAL A 6 -14.90 -12.02 3.62
C VAL A 6 -14.07 -10.91 4.25
N LEU A 7 -12.78 -10.85 3.92
CA LEU A 7 -11.95 -9.73 4.33
C LEU A 7 -12.26 -8.50 3.48
N ASP A 8 -13.04 -7.57 4.05
CA ASP A 8 -13.30 -6.26 3.45
C ASP A 8 -12.26 -5.24 3.93
N LEU A 9 -11.26 -4.99 3.08
CA LEU A 9 -10.06 -4.20 3.39
C LEU A 9 -9.87 -3.02 2.43
N CYS A 10 -9.77 -1.80 2.95
CA CYS A 10 -9.35 -0.63 2.19
C CYS A 10 -8.07 -0.04 2.78
N VAL A 11 -7.03 0.11 1.95
CA VAL A 11 -5.71 0.60 2.38
C VAL A 11 -5.40 1.89 1.64
N LEU A 12 -5.26 2.99 2.37
CA LEU A 12 -4.71 4.23 1.85
C LEU A 12 -3.18 4.15 1.86
N GLY A 13 -2.57 3.77 0.74
CA GLY A 13 -1.13 3.59 0.65
C GLY A 13 -0.31 4.87 0.85
N VAL A 14 -0.85 6.04 0.47
CA VAL A 14 -0.19 7.35 0.56
C VAL A 14 -1.22 8.46 0.63
N TYR A 15 -0.88 9.58 1.27
CA TYR A 15 -1.69 10.80 1.24
C TYR A 15 -1.40 11.64 -0.01
N THR A 16 -2.34 11.62 -0.94
CA THR A 16 -2.48 12.61 -2.02
C THR A 16 -3.94 13.04 -2.11
N TYR A 17 -4.22 14.15 -2.79
CA TYR A 17 -5.61 14.58 -2.97
C TYR A 17 -6.44 13.51 -3.68
N ALA A 18 -5.87 12.86 -4.69
CA ALA A 18 -6.52 11.80 -5.45
C ALA A 18 -6.83 10.57 -4.58
N THR A 19 -5.88 10.12 -3.76
CA THR A 19 -6.07 8.93 -2.92
C THR A 19 -7.05 9.17 -1.78
N ILE A 20 -7.07 10.37 -1.18
CA ILE A 20 -8.07 10.75 -0.17
C ILE A 20 -9.48 10.75 -0.77
N ILE A 21 -9.66 11.36 -1.95
CA ILE A 21 -10.96 11.38 -2.61
C ILE A 21 -11.40 9.98 -3.02
N ALA A 22 -10.50 9.17 -3.56
CA ALA A 22 -10.79 7.78 -3.89
C ALA A 22 -11.22 6.98 -2.65
N LEU A 23 -10.50 7.12 -1.54
CA LEU A 23 -10.86 6.50 -0.26
C LEU A 23 -12.27 6.91 0.17
N LEU A 24 -12.56 8.21 0.25
CA LEU A 24 -13.87 8.71 0.68
C LEU A 24 -14.99 8.27 -0.26
N HIS A 25 -14.72 8.18 -1.57
CA HIS A 25 -15.69 7.68 -2.55
C HIS A 25 -15.97 6.17 -2.35
N ILE A 26 -14.93 5.37 -2.17
CA ILE A 26 -15.03 3.92 -1.92
C ILE A 26 -15.85 3.69 -0.65
N LEU A 27 -15.50 4.35 0.45
CA LEU A 27 -16.17 4.16 1.75
C LEU A 27 -17.62 4.65 1.78
N LYS A 28 -18.00 5.61 0.92
CA LYS A 28 -19.41 6.02 0.77
C LYS A 28 -20.23 5.02 -0.04
N LYS A 29 -19.61 4.31 -0.97
CA LYS A 29 -20.30 3.45 -1.94
C LYS A 29 -20.36 1.99 -1.50
N TYR A 30 -19.35 1.53 -0.77
CA TYR A 30 -19.20 0.13 -0.39
C TYR A 30 -19.09 0.03 1.14
N PRO A 31 -19.88 -0.86 1.78
CA PRO A 31 -19.70 -1.18 3.18
C PRO A 31 -18.31 -1.80 3.33
N THR A 32 -17.37 -1.06 3.92
CA THR A 32 -16.00 -1.50 4.11
C THR A 32 -15.78 -1.71 5.60
N CYS A 33 -15.45 -2.93 6.01
CA CYS A 33 -15.29 -3.23 7.43
C CYS A 33 -13.97 -2.70 8.00
N THR A 34 -12.86 -2.83 7.25
CA THR A 34 -11.53 -2.44 7.74
C THR A 34 -10.87 -1.37 6.86
N VAL A 35 -10.40 -0.29 7.47
CA VAL A 35 -9.65 0.79 6.83
C VAL A 35 -8.28 0.95 7.47
N LEU A 36 -7.21 0.92 6.66
CA LEU A 36 -5.84 1.19 7.10
C LEU A 36 -5.29 2.40 6.36
N LEU A 37 -4.60 3.26 7.10
CA LEU A 37 -3.94 4.43 6.56
C LEU A 37 -2.72 4.79 7.41
N PRO A 38 -1.69 5.43 6.83
CA PRO A 38 -0.56 5.87 7.63
C PRO A 38 -1.02 6.98 8.58
N TYR A 39 -0.44 7.02 9.77
CA TYR A 39 -0.62 8.15 10.67
C TYR A 39 0.22 9.33 10.16
N ILE A 40 -0.42 10.49 10.00
CA ILE A 40 0.27 11.75 9.73
C ILE A 40 -0.12 12.79 10.77
N THR A 41 0.88 13.53 11.26
CA THR A 41 0.72 14.54 12.31
C THR A 41 -0.14 15.72 11.84
N PRO A 42 -0.73 16.51 12.77
CA PRO A 42 -1.44 17.74 12.41
C PRO A 42 -0.59 18.70 11.56
N LEU A 43 0.73 18.80 11.81
CA LEU A 43 1.62 19.65 11.01
C LEU A 43 1.77 19.16 9.56
N GLN A 44 1.88 17.84 9.35
CA GLN A 44 1.86 17.25 8.00
C GLN A 44 0.52 17.47 7.30
N ARG A 45 -0.60 17.31 8.01
CA ARG A 45 -1.95 17.58 7.48
C ARG A 45 -2.12 19.05 7.11
N LEU A 46 -1.59 19.96 7.92
CA LEU A 46 -1.60 21.40 7.65
C LEU A 46 -0.75 21.76 6.42
N HIS A 47 0.42 21.15 6.26
CA HIS A 47 1.23 21.29 5.05
C HIS A 47 0.46 20.83 3.81
N LEU A 48 -0.19 19.66 3.87
CA LEU A 48 -1.01 19.14 2.78
C LEU A 48 -2.21 20.04 2.48
N ALA A 49 -2.92 20.51 3.50
CA ALA A 49 -4.08 21.38 3.36
C ALA A 49 -3.72 22.76 2.79
N GLY A 50 -2.56 23.31 3.17
CA GLY A 50 -2.04 24.59 2.68
C GLY A 50 -1.73 24.59 1.18
N ASN A 51 -1.47 23.41 0.62
CA ASN A 51 -1.14 23.23 -0.80
C ASN A 51 -2.36 22.84 -1.66
N ILE A 52 -3.58 22.80 -1.10
CA ILE A 52 -4.79 22.48 -1.88
C ILE A 52 -5.16 23.69 -2.76
N PRO A 53 -5.28 23.54 -4.10
CA PRO A 53 -5.72 24.63 -4.97
C PRO A 53 -7.06 25.22 -4.54
N ILE A 54 -7.21 26.55 -4.61
CA ILE A 54 -8.40 27.26 -4.14
C ILE A 54 -9.66 26.81 -4.90
N ASP A 55 -9.49 26.51 -6.19
CA ASP A 55 -10.50 26.08 -7.15
C ASP A 55 -10.67 24.55 -7.22
N HIS A 56 -9.99 23.79 -6.36
CA HIS A 56 -10.11 22.32 -6.36
C HIS A 56 -11.58 21.90 -6.06
N PRO A 57 -12.20 21.05 -6.90
CA PRO A 57 -13.64 20.75 -6.81
C PRO A 57 -14.06 20.15 -5.47
N HIS A 58 -13.17 19.35 -4.86
CA HIS A 58 -13.41 18.71 -3.56
C HIS A 58 -12.72 19.41 -2.38
N ARG A 59 -12.31 20.68 -2.51
CA ARG A 59 -11.50 21.38 -1.51
C ARG A 59 -12.06 21.31 -0.08
N ARG A 60 -13.37 21.51 0.08
CA ARG A 60 -14.02 21.48 1.41
C ARG A 60 -13.96 20.09 2.06
N GLU A 61 -14.18 19.05 1.25
CA GLU A 61 -14.14 17.66 1.70
C GLU A 61 -12.71 17.25 2.08
N LEU A 62 -11.72 17.63 1.28
CA LEU A 62 -10.30 17.40 1.59
C LEU A 62 -9.88 18.09 2.88
N ILE A 63 -10.21 19.38 3.05
CA ILE A 63 -9.89 20.12 4.28
C ILE A 63 -10.55 19.46 5.49
N TYR A 64 -11.82 19.10 5.38
CA TYR A 64 -12.53 18.45 6.50
C TYR A 64 -11.89 17.12 6.90
N PHE A 65 -11.53 16.29 5.92
CA PHE A 65 -10.82 15.04 6.18
C PHE A 65 -9.44 15.28 6.81
N LEU A 66 -8.69 16.26 6.32
CA LEU A 66 -7.37 16.60 6.85
C LEU A 66 -7.43 17.24 8.23
N ASP A 67 -8.50 17.92 8.60
CA ASP A 67 -8.68 18.42 9.96
C ASP A 67 -9.09 17.29 10.92
N TYR A 68 -9.96 16.38 10.46
CA TYR A 68 -10.58 15.34 11.29
C TYR A 68 -10.59 13.96 10.62
N PRO A 69 -9.43 13.32 10.38
CA PRO A 69 -9.36 12.09 9.58
C PRO A 69 -10.09 10.93 10.26
N TYR A 70 -9.88 10.73 11.56
CA TYR A 70 -10.52 9.64 12.29
C TYR A 70 -12.05 9.79 12.35
N GLU A 71 -12.54 10.98 12.70
CA GLU A 71 -13.98 11.25 12.76
C GLU A 71 -14.64 11.20 11.36
N SER A 72 -13.91 11.59 10.32
CA SER A 72 -14.39 11.44 8.93
C SER A 72 -14.60 9.97 8.57
N LEU A 73 -13.67 9.09 8.96
CA LEU A 73 -13.76 7.65 8.70
C LEU A 73 -14.83 6.97 9.56
N ARG A 74 -14.99 7.36 10.82
CA ARG A 74 -16.08 6.82 11.68
C ARG A 74 -17.47 7.09 11.11
N LYS A 75 -17.63 8.18 10.36
CA LYS A 75 -18.90 8.53 9.71
C LYS A 75 -19.20 7.70 8.46
N THR A 76 -18.23 6.94 7.93
CA THR A 76 -18.44 6.10 6.75
C THR A 76 -18.95 4.71 7.09
N GLY A 77 -19.15 4.38 8.38
CA GLY A 77 -19.57 3.06 8.82
C GLY A 77 -18.47 2.01 8.85
N ALA A 78 -17.19 2.41 8.72
CA ALA A 78 -16.06 1.51 8.90
C ALA A 78 -16.02 0.98 10.34
N GLU A 79 -15.92 -0.33 10.50
CA GLU A 79 -15.91 -1.01 11.80
C GLU A 79 -14.54 -0.89 12.47
N ASN A 80 -13.48 -1.13 11.69
CA ASN A 80 -12.09 -1.12 12.13
C ASN A 80 -11.31 -0.05 11.38
N ILE A 81 -10.74 0.92 12.11
CA ILE A 81 -9.92 2.00 11.55
C ILE A 81 -8.56 1.96 12.22
N TYR A 82 -7.51 1.68 11.44
CA TYR A 82 -6.14 1.55 11.94
C TYR A 82 -5.22 2.61 11.35
N PHE A 83 -4.64 3.44 12.22
CA PHE A 83 -3.59 4.38 11.84
C PHE A 83 -2.23 3.74 12.06
N LEU A 84 -1.50 3.44 10.98
CA LEU A 84 -0.18 2.82 11.08
C LEU A 84 0.92 3.85 11.30
N CYS A 85 1.71 3.69 12.36
CA CYS A 85 2.79 4.58 12.75
C CYS A 85 4.12 3.81 12.88
N GLY A 86 4.79 3.58 11.76
CA GLY A 86 6.05 2.84 11.72
C GLY A 86 5.85 1.32 11.70
N ASN A 87 6.95 0.58 11.85
CA ASN A 87 6.98 -0.88 11.69
C ASN A 87 6.99 -1.59 13.03
N GLY A 88 6.22 -2.68 13.12
CA GLY A 88 6.33 -3.66 14.20
C GLY A 88 7.55 -4.54 14.00
N ASP A 89 7.60 -5.66 14.69
CA ASP A 89 8.64 -6.65 14.45
C ASP A 89 8.44 -7.32 13.09
N PRO A 90 9.51 -7.55 12.32
CA PRO A 90 9.40 -8.26 11.06
C PRO A 90 8.95 -9.70 11.30
N ILE A 91 8.15 -10.24 10.38
CA ILE A 91 7.88 -11.68 10.36
C ILE A 91 9.21 -12.41 10.18
N ARG A 92 9.48 -13.38 11.05
CA ARG A 92 10.67 -14.23 11.03
C ARG A 92 10.30 -15.70 11.08
N GLY A 93 10.86 -16.50 10.19
CA GLY A 93 10.74 -17.96 10.20
C GLY A 93 9.65 -18.49 9.28
N ASN A 94 9.15 -19.69 9.58
CA ASN A 94 8.20 -20.37 8.69
C ASN A 94 6.79 -19.73 8.79
N LEU A 95 6.32 -19.20 7.66
CA LEU A 95 5.04 -18.51 7.50
C LEU A 95 3.84 -19.43 7.80
N ASP A 96 4.00 -20.73 7.65
CA ASP A 96 2.99 -21.77 7.93
C ASP A 96 2.41 -21.64 9.35
N TYR A 97 3.24 -21.21 10.31
CA TYR A 97 2.89 -21.05 11.72
C TYR A 97 2.33 -19.68 12.10
N LEU A 98 2.11 -18.76 11.14
CA LEU A 98 1.49 -17.48 11.43
C LEU A 98 0.07 -17.68 11.96
N GLU A 99 -0.33 -16.96 12.99
CA GLU A 99 -1.69 -17.09 13.52
C GLU A 99 -2.70 -16.39 12.60
N GLU A 100 -3.92 -16.91 12.48
CA GLU A 100 -5.01 -16.21 11.79
C GLU A 100 -5.44 -14.94 12.55
N GLY A 101 -6.03 -13.99 11.83
CA GLY A 101 -6.54 -12.73 12.38
C GLY A 101 -5.62 -11.53 12.18
N TYR A 102 -5.82 -10.51 13.02
CA TYR A 102 -5.22 -9.18 12.92
C TYR A 102 -4.04 -9.06 13.89
N HIS A 103 -2.83 -9.00 13.36
CA HIS A 103 -1.59 -9.03 14.13
C HIS A 103 -0.82 -7.72 13.96
N PHE A 104 -1.31 -6.69 14.64
CA PHE A 104 -0.66 -5.39 14.75
C PHE A 104 -0.12 -5.20 16.16
N THR A 105 1.03 -4.54 16.29
CA THR A 105 1.61 -4.24 17.60
C THR A 105 1.11 -2.89 18.08
N MET A 106 0.73 -2.79 19.36
CA MET A 106 0.44 -1.50 19.98
C MET A 106 1.66 -0.58 19.92
N GLU A 107 1.41 0.70 19.66
CA GLU A 107 2.46 1.70 19.74
C GLU A 107 2.86 1.95 21.20
N ASN A 108 4.07 2.47 21.45
CA ASN A 108 4.50 2.72 22.83
C ASN A 108 3.59 3.75 23.53
N ASP A 109 3.40 3.62 24.84
CA ASP A 109 2.49 4.46 25.62
C ASP A 109 2.81 5.96 25.52
N GLU A 110 4.10 6.30 25.42
CA GLU A 110 4.56 7.69 25.34
C GLU A 110 4.19 8.35 24.00
N LEU A 111 4.38 7.65 22.89
CA LEU A 111 4.02 8.13 21.55
C LEU A 111 2.51 8.15 21.39
N THR A 112 1.80 7.15 21.92
CA THR A 112 0.33 7.14 21.93
C THR A 112 -0.22 8.35 22.68
N LYS A 113 0.29 8.65 23.89
CA LYS A 113 -0.09 9.85 24.65
C LYS A 113 0.24 11.14 23.91
N LEU A 114 1.41 11.21 23.27
CA LEU A 114 1.81 12.35 22.46
C LEU A 114 0.83 12.57 21.30
N ILE A 115 0.51 11.51 20.55
CA ILE A 115 -0.41 11.59 19.41
C ILE A 115 -1.80 12.01 19.89
N CYS A 116 -2.35 11.36 20.92
CA CYS A 116 -3.66 11.73 21.46
C CYS A 116 -3.67 13.19 21.95
N GLY A 117 -2.58 13.67 22.54
CA GLY A 117 -2.42 15.06 22.94
C GLY A 117 -2.38 16.05 21.77
N MET A 118 -1.73 15.69 20.66
CA MET A 118 -1.72 16.50 19.43
C MET A 118 -3.08 16.51 18.72
N GLU A 119 -3.81 15.40 18.80
CA GLU A 119 -5.10 15.20 18.12
C GLU A 119 -6.29 15.73 18.95
N GLY A 120 -6.09 15.98 20.25
CA GLY A 120 -7.15 16.39 21.18
C GLY A 120 -8.17 15.29 21.48
N GLN A 121 -7.91 14.06 21.05
CA GLN A 121 -8.76 12.88 21.21
C GLN A 121 -7.94 11.59 21.13
N THR A 122 -8.51 10.48 21.59
CA THR A 122 -7.87 9.17 21.47
C THR A 122 -7.90 8.69 20.02
N ILE A 123 -6.73 8.37 19.45
CA ILE A 123 -6.59 7.80 18.12
C ILE A 123 -6.02 6.38 18.22
N PRO A 124 -6.61 5.37 17.54
CA PRO A 124 -6.10 4.00 17.52
C PRO A 124 -4.87 3.90 16.59
N VAL A 125 -3.71 4.23 17.14
CA VAL A 125 -2.42 4.16 16.43
C VAL A 125 -1.72 2.84 16.74
N LEU A 126 -1.25 2.18 15.69
CA LEU A 126 -0.60 0.87 15.75
C LEU A 126 0.68 0.86 14.94
N LYS A 127 1.60 -0.04 15.27
CA LYS A 127 2.71 -0.40 14.38
C LYS A 127 2.22 -1.32 13.28
N SER A 128 2.85 -1.21 12.11
CA SER A 128 2.58 -2.10 10.99
C SER A 128 2.86 -3.56 11.38
N GLY A 129 2.00 -4.44 10.90
CA GLY A 129 2.05 -5.87 11.15
C GLY A 129 1.37 -6.59 10.00
N TYR A 130 0.61 -7.66 10.28
CA TYR A 130 -0.06 -8.43 9.24
C TYR A 130 -1.51 -8.77 9.58
N ILE A 131 -2.28 -9.11 8.54
CA ILE A 131 -3.56 -9.80 8.64
C ILE A 131 -3.39 -11.13 7.93
N ARG A 132 -3.72 -12.24 8.60
CA ARG A 132 -3.83 -13.56 7.98
C ARG A 132 -5.29 -13.97 7.98
N GLU A 133 -5.86 -14.15 6.81
CA GLU A 133 -7.27 -14.54 6.65
C GLU A 133 -7.38 -15.52 5.48
N ASN A 134 -8.08 -16.64 5.67
CA ASN A 134 -8.27 -17.68 4.65
C ASN A 134 -6.95 -18.11 3.96
N ASP A 135 -5.92 -18.37 4.76
CA ASP A 135 -4.56 -18.71 4.31
C ASP A 135 -3.88 -17.67 3.40
N TRP A 136 -4.42 -16.45 3.36
CA TRP A 136 -3.86 -15.31 2.66
C TRP A 136 -3.22 -14.35 3.66
N LEU A 137 -1.99 -13.96 3.36
CA LEU A 137 -1.23 -12.99 4.13
C LEU A 137 -1.40 -11.60 3.50
N PHE A 138 -1.74 -10.61 4.31
CA PHE A 138 -1.67 -9.19 4.00
C PHE A 138 -0.67 -8.55 4.98
N TYR A 139 0.56 -8.32 4.53
CA TYR A 139 1.66 -7.87 5.38
C TYR A 139 2.03 -6.42 5.05
N PHE A 140 2.02 -5.57 6.07
CA PHE A 140 2.14 -4.12 5.94
C PHE A 140 3.48 -3.61 6.48
N GLY A 141 4.04 -2.61 5.81
CA GLY A 141 5.17 -1.83 6.34
C GLY A 141 4.94 -0.34 6.10
N THR A 142 5.26 0.50 7.08
CA THR A 142 5.16 1.96 6.98
C THR A 142 6.54 2.57 6.88
N PHE A 143 6.81 3.30 5.79
CA PHE A 143 8.09 3.94 5.51
C PHE A 143 7.92 5.43 5.23
N GLY A 144 8.84 6.25 5.73
CA GLY A 144 8.80 7.71 5.59
C GLY A 144 9.02 8.45 6.90
N THR A 145 8.61 9.71 6.94
CA THR A 145 8.90 10.60 8.07
C THR A 145 8.16 10.21 9.35
N ASN A 146 8.92 9.90 10.40
CA ASN A 146 8.39 9.53 11.72
C ASN A 146 7.94 10.77 12.54
N VAL A 147 6.84 10.62 13.29
CA VAL A 147 6.26 11.59 14.23
C VAL A 147 7.30 12.27 15.13
N LEU A 148 8.28 11.53 15.66
CA LEU A 148 9.29 12.08 16.57
C LEU A 148 10.20 13.10 15.88
N ARG A 149 10.51 12.92 14.58
CA ARG A 149 11.28 13.90 13.80
C ARG A 149 10.47 15.17 13.58
N ILE A 150 9.17 15.04 13.33
CA ILE A 150 8.26 16.18 13.18
C ILE A 150 8.11 16.95 14.49
N LYS A 151 7.97 16.24 15.61
CA LYS A 151 7.94 16.85 16.95
C LYS A 151 9.22 17.65 17.24
N ALA A 152 10.38 17.06 16.93
CA ALA A 152 11.67 17.72 17.14
C ALA A 152 11.78 19.00 16.31
N PHE A 153 11.35 18.97 15.04
CA PHE A 153 11.27 20.16 14.20
C PHE A 153 10.36 21.24 14.78
N ALA A 154 9.12 20.88 15.14
CA ALA A 154 8.14 21.83 15.67
C ALA A 154 8.65 22.50 16.96
N ARG A 155 9.28 21.72 17.84
CA ARG A 155 9.89 22.23 19.08
C ARG A 155 11.03 23.20 18.79
N GLN A 156 11.96 22.81 17.90
CA GLN A 156 13.09 23.65 17.52
C GLN A 156 12.62 24.98 16.89
N TYR A 157 11.62 24.92 16.01
CA TYR A 157 11.04 26.11 15.39
C TYR A 157 10.42 27.04 16.46
N ALA A 158 9.65 26.48 17.40
CA ALA A 158 9.02 27.25 18.48
C ALA A 158 10.06 27.92 19.40
N GLU A 159 11.14 27.21 19.77
CA GLU A 159 12.21 27.75 20.60
C GLU A 159 12.97 28.89 19.90
N GLN A 160 13.25 28.76 18.60
CA GLN A 160 13.97 29.78 17.82
C GLN A 160 13.13 31.03 17.50
N ASN A 161 11.80 30.93 17.50
CA ASN A 161 10.91 32.01 17.06
C ASN A 161 10.00 32.55 18.17
N LYS A 162 10.26 32.19 19.43
CA LYS A 162 9.42 32.56 20.59
C LYS A 162 9.15 34.06 20.71
N ASP A 163 10.18 34.87 20.54
CA ASP A 163 10.12 36.34 20.72
C ASP A 163 10.06 37.10 19.39
N ARG A 164 9.84 36.40 18.27
CA ARG A 164 9.88 37.01 16.94
C ARG A 164 8.58 37.81 16.67
N PRO A 165 8.67 39.09 16.28
CA PRO A 165 7.51 39.88 15.90
C PRO A 165 6.92 39.39 14.56
N GLY A 166 5.61 39.47 14.42
CA GLY A 166 4.89 39.06 13.20
C GLY A 166 3.52 38.47 13.51
N SER A 167 2.62 38.48 12.53
CA SER A 167 1.32 37.82 12.64
C SER A 167 1.47 36.30 12.69
N ASP A 168 0.53 35.61 13.33
CA ASP A 168 0.52 34.14 13.40
C ASP A 168 0.49 33.51 12.00
N TYR A 169 -0.22 34.13 11.05
CA TYR A 169 -0.26 33.68 9.67
C TYR A 169 1.12 33.73 8.99
N GLN A 170 1.89 34.81 9.18
CA GLN A 170 3.24 34.93 8.62
C GLN A 170 4.18 33.88 9.20
N LYS A 171 4.13 33.67 10.52
CA LYS A 171 4.92 32.64 11.20
C LYS A 171 4.58 31.25 10.67
N LEU A 172 3.28 30.95 10.51
CA LEU A 172 2.82 29.68 9.96
C LEU A 172 3.35 29.42 8.54
N GLN A 173 3.25 30.42 7.65
CA GLN A 173 3.75 30.31 6.28
C GLN A 173 5.27 30.09 6.22
N GLU A 174 6.03 30.74 7.10
CA GLU A 174 7.48 30.53 7.20
C GLU A 174 7.81 29.13 7.73
N MET A 175 7.10 28.67 8.77
CA MET A 175 7.26 27.32 9.31
C MET A 175 7.02 26.25 8.25
N LEU A 176 5.94 26.37 7.46
CA LEU A 176 5.62 25.41 6.41
C LEU A 176 6.69 25.39 5.30
N LYS A 177 7.25 26.54 4.94
CA LYS A 177 8.39 26.62 3.99
C LYS A 177 9.66 25.96 4.53
N LEU A 178 9.95 26.14 5.82
CA LEU A 178 11.09 25.49 6.47
C LEU A 178 10.88 23.97 6.57
N PHE A 179 9.65 23.56 6.85
CA PHE A 179 9.24 22.16 6.90
C PHE A 179 9.46 21.48 5.54
N GLU A 180 8.96 22.07 4.46
CA GLU A 180 9.15 21.54 3.10
C GLU A 180 10.63 21.47 2.71
N ARG A 181 11.44 22.48 3.08
CA ARG A 181 12.89 22.43 2.85
C ARG A 181 13.59 21.29 3.58
N GLN A 182 13.12 20.95 4.78
CA GLN A 182 13.76 19.92 5.60
C GLN A 182 13.30 18.50 5.27
N PHE A 183 12.02 18.33 4.91
CA PHE A 183 11.40 17.01 4.73
C PHE A 183 10.96 16.72 3.28
N GLY A 184 11.10 17.68 2.38
CA GLY A 184 10.69 17.57 0.97
C GLY A 184 9.21 17.95 0.75
N SER A 185 8.79 17.88 -0.51
CA SER A 185 7.43 18.24 -0.98
C SER A 185 6.36 17.21 -0.60
N SER A 186 6.75 15.95 -0.38
CA SER A 186 5.86 14.88 0.08
C SER A 186 6.38 14.20 1.35
N PRO A 187 6.38 14.90 2.50
CA PRO A 187 7.00 14.44 3.74
C PRO A 187 6.09 13.48 4.52
N TYR A 188 5.34 12.62 3.82
CA TYR A 188 4.32 11.76 4.39
C TYR A 188 4.77 10.30 4.38
N PRO A 189 4.59 9.54 5.47
CA PRO A 189 4.75 8.09 5.43
C PRO A 189 3.80 7.45 4.40
N SER A 190 4.28 6.38 3.79
CA SER A 190 3.55 5.52 2.87
C SER A 190 3.50 4.09 3.42
N ILE A 191 2.41 3.39 3.14
CA ILE A 191 2.25 1.97 3.44
C ILE A 191 2.69 1.15 2.21
N LEU A 192 3.61 0.22 2.45
CA LEU A 192 3.89 -0.92 1.60
C LEU A 192 2.95 -2.04 2.00
N LEU A 193 2.23 -2.62 1.03
CA LEU A 193 1.45 -3.83 1.25
C LEU A 193 2.03 -4.96 0.39
N TYR A 194 2.43 -6.05 1.04
CA TYR A 194 2.55 -7.34 0.40
C TYR A 194 1.27 -8.13 0.63
N HIS A 195 0.75 -8.79 -0.40
CA HIS A 195 -0.23 -9.84 -0.19
C HIS A 195 0.02 -11.08 -1.04
N GLY A 196 -0.23 -12.24 -0.47
CA GLY A 196 -0.01 -13.53 -1.12
C GLY A 196 -0.41 -14.70 -0.24
N PRO A 197 -0.44 -15.92 -0.77
CA PRO A 197 -0.76 -17.09 0.03
C PRO A 197 0.36 -17.38 1.04
N VAL A 198 -0.02 -17.81 2.24
CA VAL A 198 0.91 -18.31 3.27
C VAL A 198 1.57 -19.59 2.76
N TRP A 199 0.74 -20.54 2.34
CA TRP A 199 1.15 -21.82 1.78
C TRP A 199 1.48 -21.68 0.29
N ASP A 200 2.67 -22.12 -0.09
CA ASP A 200 3.13 -22.05 -1.47
C ASP A 200 3.66 -23.37 -2.00
N SER A 201 3.62 -24.45 -1.20
CA SER A 201 4.11 -25.78 -1.58
C SER A 201 3.32 -26.33 -2.77
N PRO A 202 3.94 -26.45 -3.96
CA PRO A 202 3.30 -26.97 -5.17
C PRO A 202 3.09 -28.49 -5.12
N ARG A 203 3.50 -29.14 -4.03
CA ARG A 203 3.26 -30.57 -3.74
C ARG A 203 1.98 -30.79 -2.95
N GLU A 204 1.63 -29.83 -2.11
CA GLU A 204 0.47 -29.90 -1.21
C GLU A 204 -0.72 -29.13 -1.78
N TYR A 205 -0.46 -28.16 -2.67
CA TYR A 205 -1.51 -27.31 -3.23
C TYR A 205 -1.45 -27.27 -4.75
N THR A 206 -2.63 -27.39 -5.35
CA THR A 206 -2.86 -27.05 -6.75
C THR A 206 -3.19 -25.58 -6.85
N SER A 207 -2.44 -24.85 -7.67
CA SER A 207 -2.59 -23.41 -7.83
C SER A 207 -2.73 -23.00 -9.29
N LEU A 208 -3.56 -21.99 -9.50
CA LEU A 208 -3.68 -21.28 -10.76
C LEU A 208 -3.68 -19.78 -10.43
N MET A 209 -2.83 -19.03 -11.13
CA MET A 209 -2.96 -17.57 -11.20
C MET A 209 -3.06 -17.14 -12.66
N THR A 210 -3.79 -16.07 -12.91
CA THR A 210 -4.01 -15.49 -14.23
C THR A 210 -3.96 -13.98 -14.09
N GLY A 211 -3.46 -13.29 -15.10
CA GLY A 211 -3.33 -11.84 -15.08
C GLY A 211 -3.93 -11.24 -16.35
N ARG A 212 -4.87 -10.31 -16.21
CA ARG A 212 -5.66 -9.78 -17.33
C ARG A 212 -5.80 -8.27 -17.32
N ASN A 213 -5.65 -7.68 -18.50
CA ASN A 213 -6.10 -6.32 -18.79
C ASN A 213 -7.60 -6.33 -19.07
N PHE A 214 -8.33 -5.33 -18.57
CA PHE A 214 -9.74 -5.14 -18.86
C PHE A 214 -10.05 -3.64 -19.01
N PRO A 215 -11.07 -3.27 -19.82
CA PRO A 215 -11.54 -1.90 -19.87
C PRO A 215 -11.99 -1.40 -18.50
N ALA A 216 -11.52 -0.22 -18.07
CA ALA A 216 -11.77 0.30 -16.73
C ALA A 216 -13.26 0.48 -16.41
N ASP A 217 -14.09 0.75 -17.43
CA ASP A 217 -15.54 0.94 -17.32
C ASP A 217 -16.33 -0.34 -17.00
N ARG A 218 -15.78 -1.52 -17.30
CA ARG A 218 -16.43 -2.81 -17.04
C ARG A 218 -16.19 -3.34 -15.63
N GLY A 219 -15.12 -2.90 -14.96
CA GLY A 219 -14.68 -3.43 -13.67
C GLY A 219 -14.23 -4.91 -13.73
N CYS A 220 -13.58 -5.39 -12.68
CA CYS A 220 -13.33 -6.81 -12.50
C CYS A 220 -14.48 -7.45 -11.71
N LEU A 221 -15.07 -8.53 -12.22
CA LEU A 221 -16.15 -9.26 -11.55
C LEU A 221 -15.57 -10.49 -10.83
N ALA A 222 -15.58 -10.47 -9.50
CA ALA A 222 -15.11 -11.58 -8.65
C ALA A 222 -16.18 -12.69 -8.46
N GLY A 223 -17.43 -12.44 -8.84
CA GLY A 223 -18.54 -13.37 -8.62
C GLY A 223 -18.52 -14.57 -9.57
N ILE A 224 -18.38 -15.77 -9.01
CA ILE A 224 -18.65 -17.02 -9.71
C ILE A 224 -20.16 -17.29 -9.59
N SER A 225 -20.91 -17.13 -10.69
CA SER A 225 -22.30 -17.55 -10.73
C SER A 225 -22.40 -19.06 -10.43
N PRO A 226 -23.36 -19.53 -9.60
CA PRO A 226 -23.56 -20.95 -9.27
C PRO A 226 -23.75 -21.84 -10.49
N ASN A 227 -24.14 -21.25 -11.63
CA ASN A 227 -24.38 -21.98 -12.87
C ASN A 227 -23.09 -22.23 -13.67
N GLY A 228 -21.91 -21.81 -13.19
CA GLY A 228 -20.62 -22.28 -13.68
C GLY A 228 -20.21 -21.87 -15.09
N VAL A 229 -20.95 -20.99 -15.81
CA VAL A 229 -20.67 -20.70 -17.23
C VAL A 229 -20.10 -19.31 -17.54
N ASP A 230 -20.23 -18.27 -16.71
CA ASP A 230 -20.12 -16.90 -17.27
C ASP A 230 -19.23 -15.85 -16.59
N CYS A 231 -18.18 -16.20 -15.84
CA CYS A 231 -17.11 -15.20 -15.64
C CYS A 231 -15.70 -15.76 -15.48
N ALA A 232 -15.41 -16.49 -14.39
CA ALA A 232 -14.04 -16.90 -14.10
C ALA A 232 -13.44 -17.81 -15.19
N ILE A 233 -14.15 -18.89 -15.56
CA ILE A 233 -13.67 -19.91 -16.51
C ILE A 233 -13.72 -19.42 -17.97
N LYS A 234 -14.78 -18.73 -18.37
CA LYS A 234 -14.91 -18.17 -19.73
C LYS A 234 -13.94 -17.02 -19.97
N CYS A 235 -13.72 -16.14 -18.98
CA CYS A 235 -12.66 -15.15 -19.07
C CYS A 235 -11.26 -15.78 -19.00
N GLN A 236 -11.06 -16.88 -18.24
CA GLN A 236 -9.84 -17.71 -18.27
C GLN A 236 -9.56 -18.30 -19.64
N HIS A 237 -10.61 -18.69 -20.37
CA HIS A 237 -10.46 -19.35 -21.64
C HIS A 237 -10.33 -18.36 -22.82
N ASP A 238 -11.07 -17.26 -22.80
CA ASP A 238 -11.21 -16.38 -23.97
C ASP A 238 -10.27 -15.16 -23.95
N ASN A 239 -9.71 -14.78 -22.80
CA ASN A 239 -8.91 -13.54 -22.65
C ASN A 239 -7.57 -13.70 -21.90
N ASP A 240 -7.17 -14.92 -21.49
CA ASP A 240 -5.87 -15.09 -20.83
C ASP A 240 -4.71 -15.04 -21.83
N TYR A 241 -3.83 -14.06 -21.64
CA TYR A 241 -2.54 -14.03 -22.31
C TYR A 241 -1.51 -14.94 -21.62
N GLU A 242 -1.62 -15.15 -20.31
CA GLU A 242 -0.70 -15.98 -19.53
C GLU A 242 -1.44 -16.77 -18.43
N CYS A 243 -1.59 -18.08 -18.63
CA CYS A 243 -2.12 -19.02 -17.64
C CYS A 243 -0.97 -19.59 -16.81
N MET A 244 -0.97 -19.36 -15.49
CA MET A 244 0.12 -19.75 -14.60
C MET A 244 -0.28 -20.93 -13.73
N GLN A 245 -0.33 -22.12 -14.31
CA GLN A 245 -0.55 -23.38 -13.57
C GLN A 245 0.77 -23.90 -13.00
N TYR A 246 0.77 -24.27 -11.71
CA TYR A 246 1.94 -24.85 -11.04
C TYR A 246 3.24 -24.06 -11.27
N HIS A 247 3.19 -22.73 -11.35
CA HIS A 247 4.38 -21.92 -11.58
C HIS A 247 5.30 -21.98 -10.37
N ARG A 248 6.27 -22.88 -10.51
CA ARG A 248 7.34 -23.17 -9.56
C ARG A 248 8.50 -22.23 -9.84
N ASP A 249 9.00 -21.56 -8.81
CA ASP A 249 10.45 -21.35 -8.75
C ASP A 249 11.07 -22.76 -8.81
N LYS A 250 11.70 -23.12 -9.94
CA LYS A 250 12.21 -24.48 -10.15
C LYS A 250 13.34 -24.81 -9.17
N LYS A 251 14.04 -23.80 -8.67
CA LYS A 251 15.15 -23.96 -7.72
C LYS A 251 14.63 -24.12 -6.29
N ARG A 252 13.55 -23.43 -5.93
CA ARG A 252 13.01 -23.39 -4.56
C ARG A 252 11.79 -24.29 -4.34
N ASN A 253 11.18 -24.77 -5.42
CA ASN A 253 9.96 -25.57 -5.40
C ASN A 253 8.81 -24.90 -4.62
N GLN A 254 8.59 -23.60 -4.87
CA GLN A 254 7.56 -22.78 -4.24
C GLN A 254 6.70 -22.07 -5.29
N SER A 255 5.42 -21.84 -4.97
CA SER A 255 4.50 -21.03 -5.75
C SER A 255 4.80 -19.55 -5.56
N ARG A 256 4.93 -18.79 -6.65
CA ARG A 256 5.12 -17.33 -6.61
C ARG A 256 3.83 -16.64 -6.99
N MET A 257 3.08 -16.17 -5.99
CA MET A 257 1.79 -15.49 -6.17
C MET A 257 1.72 -14.14 -5.44
N GLY A 258 2.79 -13.74 -4.75
CA GLY A 258 2.81 -12.54 -3.93
C GLY A 258 2.83 -11.25 -4.76
N ILE A 259 2.00 -10.28 -4.40
CA ILE A 259 1.93 -8.97 -5.05
C ILE A 259 2.35 -7.88 -4.07
N TRP A 260 3.18 -6.95 -4.52
CA TRP A 260 3.60 -5.80 -3.74
C TRP A 260 2.96 -4.53 -4.27
N HIS A 261 2.37 -3.76 -3.35
CA HIS A 261 1.92 -2.40 -3.57
C HIS A 261 2.91 -1.48 -2.86
N LEU A 262 3.85 -0.93 -3.63
CA LEU A 262 4.94 -0.09 -3.13
C LEU A 262 4.50 1.35 -2.81
N GLY A 263 3.30 1.77 -3.22
CA GLY A 263 2.81 3.14 -3.01
C GLY A 263 3.79 4.18 -3.60
N ASN A 264 4.01 5.29 -2.89
CA ASN A 264 5.02 6.30 -3.26
C ASN A 264 6.25 6.21 -2.35
N ILE A 265 6.65 5.00 -1.96
CA ILE A 265 7.82 4.82 -1.09
C ILE A 265 9.11 5.16 -1.86
N SER A 266 9.98 5.95 -1.22
CA SER A 266 11.33 6.18 -1.71
C SER A 266 12.19 4.94 -1.54
N LEU A 267 12.37 4.17 -2.63
CA LEU A 267 13.32 3.06 -2.67
C LEU A 267 14.77 3.55 -2.59
N LYS A 268 15.06 4.81 -2.91
CA LYS A 268 16.40 5.37 -2.65
C LYS A 268 16.73 5.41 -1.18
N GLU A 269 15.78 5.84 -0.36
CA GLU A 269 16.00 6.04 1.07
C GLU A 269 15.76 4.74 1.86
N TYR A 270 14.72 3.97 1.51
CA TYR A 270 14.20 2.91 2.36
C TYR A 270 14.43 1.49 1.84
N LEU A 271 15.04 1.29 0.67
CA LEU A 271 15.21 -0.07 0.11
C LEU A 271 15.91 -1.04 1.08
N PRO A 272 17.04 -0.71 1.73
CA PRO A 272 17.67 -1.65 2.66
C PRO A 272 16.76 -2.09 3.80
N GLN A 273 15.97 -1.16 4.36
CA GLN A 273 15.03 -1.43 5.45
C GLN A 273 13.85 -2.28 4.96
N ILE A 274 13.34 -2.01 3.76
CA ILE A 274 12.28 -2.80 3.12
C ILE A 274 12.75 -4.25 2.93
N LEU A 275 13.94 -4.44 2.35
CA LEU A 275 14.47 -5.77 2.10
C LEU A 275 14.69 -6.57 3.39
N LEU A 276 15.15 -5.92 4.45
CA LEU A 276 15.32 -6.55 5.76
C LEU A 276 13.98 -6.89 6.43
N TYR A 277 12.97 -6.03 6.29
CA TYR A 277 11.67 -6.19 6.93
C TYR A 277 10.80 -7.28 6.28
N PHE A 278 10.98 -7.49 4.98
CA PHE A 278 10.23 -8.43 4.15
C PHE A 278 11.10 -9.58 3.62
N GLU A 279 12.24 -9.86 4.26
CA GLU A 279 13.25 -10.82 3.81
C GLU A 279 12.64 -12.21 3.54
N ASP A 280 11.81 -12.71 4.45
CA ASP A 280 11.26 -14.07 4.38
C ASP A 280 10.14 -14.26 3.33
N ILE A 281 9.69 -13.17 2.69
CA ILE A 281 8.61 -13.21 1.68
C ILE A 281 9.03 -12.76 0.29
N ILE A 282 10.21 -12.13 0.14
CA ILE A 282 10.62 -11.50 -1.11
C ILE A 282 10.69 -12.48 -2.28
N ASP A 283 11.05 -13.73 -1.99
CA ASP A 283 11.16 -14.79 -2.97
C ASP A 283 9.80 -15.26 -3.51
N LYS A 284 8.70 -15.03 -2.77
CA LYS A 284 7.33 -15.36 -3.18
C LYS A 284 6.72 -14.32 -4.14
N THR A 285 7.44 -13.25 -4.44
CA THR A 285 6.99 -12.12 -5.27
C THR A 285 6.76 -12.53 -6.72
N ARG A 286 5.62 -12.14 -7.26
CA ARG A 286 5.23 -12.34 -8.66
C ARG A 286 5.00 -11.02 -9.40
N GLY A 287 4.50 -10.02 -8.69
CA GLY A 287 4.25 -8.70 -9.25
C GLY A 287 4.50 -7.60 -8.24
N LEU A 288 4.87 -6.43 -8.73
CA LEU A 288 5.01 -5.24 -7.92
C LEU A 288 4.62 -3.97 -8.66
N THR A 289 3.97 -3.04 -7.95
CA THR A 289 3.69 -1.71 -8.48
C THR A 289 4.95 -0.85 -8.48
N VAL A 290 5.14 -0.02 -9.50
CA VAL A 290 6.25 0.94 -9.56
C VAL A 290 5.88 2.20 -8.75
N PRO A 291 6.77 2.69 -7.86
CA PRO A 291 6.48 3.89 -7.07
C PRO A 291 6.24 5.14 -7.92
N GLU A 292 5.17 5.88 -7.60
CA GLU A 292 4.79 7.13 -8.26
C GLU A 292 4.87 7.07 -9.80
N CYS A 293 4.36 5.97 -10.37
CA CYS A 293 4.37 5.68 -11.80
C CYS A 293 5.75 5.73 -12.48
N GLY A 294 6.85 5.71 -11.72
CA GLY A 294 8.20 5.72 -12.23
C GLY A 294 8.99 7.01 -12.01
N SER A 295 8.74 7.69 -10.89
CA SER A 295 9.57 8.80 -10.44
C SER A 295 11.02 8.38 -10.23
N ARG A 296 11.94 9.05 -10.94
CA ARG A 296 13.39 8.85 -10.77
C ARG A 296 13.86 9.22 -9.38
N GLU A 297 13.15 10.10 -8.67
CA GLU A 297 13.49 10.54 -7.32
C GLU A 297 13.33 9.42 -6.30
N LEU A 298 12.30 8.59 -6.47
CA LEU A 298 11.99 7.47 -5.58
C LEU A 298 12.68 6.16 -6.00
N TRP A 299 13.18 6.06 -7.23
CA TRP A 299 13.70 4.82 -7.78
C TRP A 299 15.10 4.43 -7.32
N ASN A 300 15.28 3.16 -6.97
CA ASN A 300 16.59 2.55 -6.75
C ASN A 300 16.73 1.25 -7.57
N PRO A 301 17.57 1.20 -8.62
CA PRO A 301 17.68 0.05 -9.51
C PRO A 301 18.24 -1.21 -8.83
N GLN A 302 18.76 -1.11 -7.60
CA GLN A 302 19.18 -2.29 -6.84
C GLN A 302 18.03 -3.24 -6.51
N ILE A 303 16.78 -2.75 -6.45
CA ILE A 303 15.60 -3.61 -6.26
C ILE A 303 15.51 -4.70 -7.34
N LEU A 304 15.93 -4.38 -8.57
CA LEU A 304 15.91 -5.31 -9.69
C LEU A 304 16.80 -6.55 -9.48
N LYS A 305 17.82 -6.44 -8.62
CA LYS A 305 18.71 -7.57 -8.32
C LYS A 305 18.02 -8.65 -7.49
N GLN A 306 16.97 -8.30 -6.76
CA GLN A 306 16.23 -9.24 -5.90
C GLN A 306 15.35 -10.20 -6.70
N PHE A 307 15.03 -9.85 -7.95
CA PHE A 307 14.08 -10.58 -8.77
C PHE A 307 14.72 -11.22 -9.99
N LEU A 308 16.04 -11.42 -9.99
CA LEU A 308 16.75 -12.10 -11.07
C LEU A 308 16.42 -13.59 -11.08
N GLY A 309 16.11 -14.15 -12.25
CA GLY A 309 15.79 -15.56 -12.37
C GLY A 309 15.31 -15.97 -13.75
N GLU A 310 14.70 -17.14 -13.82
CA GLU A 310 14.07 -17.67 -15.04
C GLU A 310 12.54 -17.53 -15.00
N GLU A 311 12.02 -16.79 -14.02
CA GLU A 311 10.60 -16.63 -13.77
C GLU A 311 10.10 -15.23 -14.14
N THR A 312 8.89 -15.18 -14.72
CA THR A 312 8.22 -13.92 -15.05
C THR A 312 7.94 -13.07 -13.80
N ILE A 313 8.27 -11.77 -13.87
CA ILE A 313 7.96 -10.77 -12.85
C ILE A 313 7.18 -9.63 -13.48
N TYR A 314 6.00 -9.32 -12.95
CA TYR A 314 5.17 -8.24 -13.42
C TYR A 314 5.50 -6.92 -12.71
N TRP A 315 5.62 -5.86 -13.48
CA TRP A 315 5.89 -4.51 -13.02
C TRP A 315 4.72 -3.63 -13.45
N ILE A 316 3.90 -3.23 -12.47
CA ILE A 316 2.61 -2.58 -12.70
C ILE A 316 2.80 -1.07 -12.58
N THR A 317 2.47 -0.33 -13.64
CA THR A 317 2.64 1.12 -13.66
C THR A 317 1.76 1.76 -14.72
N SER A 318 1.59 3.08 -14.67
CA SER A 318 1.01 3.84 -15.77
C SER A 318 2.13 4.40 -16.64
N ALA A 319 2.29 3.83 -17.84
CA ALA A 319 3.34 4.26 -18.78
C ALA A 319 3.09 5.69 -19.29
N GLU A 320 1.83 6.09 -19.42
CA GLU A 320 1.43 7.44 -19.82
C GLU A 320 1.80 8.49 -18.77
N ASN A 321 1.67 8.14 -17.49
CA ASN A 321 1.99 9.01 -16.37
C ASN A 321 3.42 8.79 -15.84
N CYS A 322 4.25 8.05 -16.58
CA CYS A 322 5.62 7.76 -16.16
C CYS A 322 6.49 9.01 -16.30
N GLN A 323 7.02 9.47 -15.16
CA GLN A 323 7.85 10.68 -15.10
C GLN A 323 9.23 10.48 -15.75
N ASP A 324 9.78 9.25 -15.68
CA ASP A 324 11.07 8.90 -16.29
C ASP A 324 10.99 7.55 -17.03
N PRO A 325 10.78 7.56 -18.36
CA PRO A 325 10.76 6.36 -19.18
C PRO A 325 12.04 5.52 -19.09
N GLY A 326 13.18 6.13 -18.73
CA GLY A 326 14.45 5.42 -18.54
C GLY A 326 14.36 4.33 -17.48
N GLN A 327 13.52 4.52 -16.46
CA GLN A 327 13.27 3.53 -15.42
C GLN A 327 12.55 2.28 -15.97
N LEU A 328 11.57 2.47 -16.86
CA LEU A 328 10.85 1.37 -17.51
C LEU A 328 11.79 0.55 -18.41
N ILE A 329 12.70 1.24 -19.10
CA ILE A 329 13.75 0.62 -19.90
C ILE A 329 14.71 -0.17 -18.99
N GLU A 330 15.14 0.38 -17.86
CA GLU A 330 15.97 -0.33 -16.88
C GLU A 330 15.30 -1.63 -16.39
N ILE A 331 13.99 -1.58 -16.09
CA ILE A 331 13.22 -2.77 -15.71
C ILE A 331 13.26 -3.80 -16.85
N LEU A 332 12.86 -3.43 -18.06
CA LEU A 332 12.77 -4.35 -19.19
C LEU A 332 14.13 -4.94 -19.61
N THR A 333 15.19 -4.13 -19.55
CA THR A 333 16.53 -4.55 -19.98
C THR A 333 17.27 -5.36 -18.93
N LYS A 334 16.84 -5.33 -17.66
CA LYS A 334 17.48 -6.11 -16.61
C LYS A 334 17.42 -7.61 -16.86
N GLN A 335 16.27 -8.12 -17.31
CA GLN A 335 16.08 -9.53 -17.64
C GLN A 335 14.90 -9.72 -18.59
N GLY A 336 14.99 -10.74 -19.46
CA GLY A 336 13.95 -11.06 -20.44
C GLY A 336 12.63 -11.57 -19.84
N TYR A 337 12.60 -11.88 -18.54
CA TYR A 337 11.40 -12.33 -17.82
C TYR A 337 10.61 -11.20 -17.15
N ASN A 338 11.09 -9.95 -17.20
CA ASN A 338 10.27 -8.83 -16.73
C ASN A 338 9.13 -8.54 -17.72
N ARG A 339 7.95 -8.23 -17.19
CA ARG A 339 6.77 -7.81 -17.97
C ARG A 339 6.22 -6.52 -17.38
N LEU A 340 6.13 -5.49 -18.20
CA LEU A 340 5.42 -4.26 -17.80
C LEU A 340 3.93 -4.44 -18.03
N ILE A 341 3.14 -4.10 -17.02
CA ILE A 341 1.69 -4.01 -17.08
C ILE A 341 1.34 -2.53 -17.05
N ASN A 342 0.77 -2.03 -18.15
CA ASN A 342 0.34 -0.64 -18.26
C ASN A 342 -1.10 -0.48 -17.77
N ILE A 343 -1.31 0.30 -16.72
CA ILE A 343 -2.63 0.71 -16.22
C ILE A 343 -2.88 2.19 -16.52
N ASN A 344 -4.09 2.54 -16.95
CA ASN A 344 -4.49 3.91 -17.25
C ASN A 344 -6.01 4.07 -17.10
N ASP A 345 -6.54 5.22 -17.47
CA ASP A 345 -7.98 5.52 -17.38
C ASP A 345 -8.85 4.61 -18.27
N ALA A 346 -8.26 4.02 -19.31
CA ALA A 346 -8.96 3.13 -20.24
C ALA A 346 -8.83 1.65 -19.85
N PHE A 347 -7.70 1.25 -19.27
CA PHE A 347 -7.34 -0.14 -19.02
C PHE A 347 -6.85 -0.34 -17.59
N SER A 348 -7.45 -1.30 -16.92
CA SER A 348 -7.05 -1.78 -15.60
C SER A 348 -6.51 -3.20 -15.69
N TYR A 349 -5.81 -3.65 -14.64
CA TYR A 349 -5.25 -5.00 -14.57
C TYR A 349 -5.69 -5.72 -13.31
N CYS A 350 -5.97 -7.02 -13.42
CA CYS A 350 -6.34 -7.88 -12.31
C CYS A 350 -5.52 -9.17 -12.34
N PHE A 351 -5.06 -9.60 -11.16
CA PHE A 351 -4.65 -10.98 -10.93
C PHE A 351 -5.81 -11.76 -10.31
N SER A 352 -6.16 -12.90 -10.92
CA SER A 352 -7.21 -13.78 -10.43
C SER A 352 -6.76 -15.24 -10.45
N GLY A 353 -7.24 -16.06 -9.52
CA GLY A 353 -6.71 -17.41 -9.35
C GLY A 353 -7.36 -18.18 -8.23
N TYR A 354 -6.83 -19.37 -7.97
CA TYR A 354 -7.19 -20.21 -6.83
C TYR A 354 -5.97 -20.92 -6.25
N LEU A 355 -6.07 -21.30 -4.99
CA LEU A 355 -5.18 -22.22 -4.29
C LEU A 355 -6.07 -23.28 -3.62
N ILE A 356 -5.90 -24.54 -3.99
CA ILE A 356 -6.69 -25.66 -3.46
C ILE A 356 -5.72 -26.69 -2.88
N SER A 357 -5.93 -27.07 -1.62
CA SER A 357 -5.19 -28.16 -0.98
C SER A 357 -5.50 -29.47 -1.71
N ASN A 358 -4.46 -30.25 -1.99
CA ASN A 358 -4.57 -31.58 -2.58
C ASN A 358 -5.32 -32.55 -1.67
N ASP A 359 -5.38 -32.31 -0.36
CA ASP A 359 -6.18 -33.12 0.57
C ASP A 359 -7.69 -32.85 0.45
N ARG A 360 -8.08 -31.78 -0.27
CA ARG A 360 -9.47 -31.39 -0.55
C ARG A 360 -9.91 -31.69 -2.00
N LEU A 361 -9.01 -32.23 -2.82
CA LEU A 361 -9.28 -32.73 -4.19
C LEU A 361 -9.50 -34.24 -4.15
#